data_AF-A0A383BIB3-F1
#
_entry.id   AF-A0A383BIB3-F1
#
_cell.length_a   1.000
_cell.length_b   1.000
_cell.length_c   1.000
_cell.angle_alpha   90.00
_cell.angle_beta   90.00
_cell.angle_gamma   90.00
#
_symmetry.space_group_name_H-M   'P 1'
#
loop_
_entity.id
_entity.type
_entity.pdbx_description
1 polymer ?
#
loop_
_entity_poly.entity_id
_entity_poly.type
_entity_poly.pdbx_seq_one_letter_code
_entity_poly.pdbx_strand_id
1 'polypeptide(L)' 'MSIHCISCQSKIPRERLELVENTSRCARCQETYELEHPESVARKATENPIGSREDFKNMSNRQFGTN' A
#
# COMPACT_ATOMS: atom_id res chain seq x y z
N MET A 1 10.94 23.01 13.93
CA MET A 1 9.97 22.21 14.71
C MET A 1 10.32 20.74 14.62
N SER A 2 10.21 19.99 15.72
CA SER A 2 10.32 18.53 15.75
C SER A 2 8.92 17.93 15.87
N ILE A 3 8.55 17.07 14.93
CA ILE A 3 7.28 16.33 14.97
C ILE A 3 7.51 15.03 15.74
N HIS A 4 6.61 14.72 16.66
CA HIS A 4 6.65 13.52 17.48
C HIS A 4 5.48 12.62 17.11
N CYS A 5 5.68 11.31 17.23
CA CYS A 5 4.65 10.32 16.97
C CYS A 5 3.52 10.45 18.00
N ILE A 6 2.28 10.49 17.54
CA ILE A 6 1.11 10.59 18.42
C ILE A 6 0.91 9.36 19.33
N SER A 7 1.44 8.19 18.96
CA SER A 7 1.25 6.94 19.70
C SER A 7 2.33 6.69 20.75
N CYS A 8 3.61 6.87 20.40
CA CYS A 8 4.73 6.53 21.28
C CYS A 8 5.59 7.75 21.68
N GLN A 9 5.25 8.95 21.20
CA GLN A 9 5.96 10.20 21.47
C GLN A 9 7.43 10.23 21.00
N SER A 10 7.89 9.20 20.27
CA SER A 10 9.21 9.20 19.65
C SER A 10 9.30 10.29 18.58
N LYS A 11 10.45 10.94 18.47
CA LYS A 11 10.75 11.88 17.38
C LYS A 11 10.63 11.19 16.02
N ILE A 12 9.85 11.76 15.11
CA ILE A 12 9.75 11.26 13.74
C ILE A 12 11.00 11.72 12.96
N PRO A 13 11.71 10.79 12.27
CA PRO A 13 12.86 11.15 11.43
C PRO A 13 12.45 12.13 10.32
N ARG A 14 13.33 13.08 10.01
CA ARG A 14 13.07 14.08 8.95
C ARG A 14 12.82 13.42 7.59
N GLU A 15 13.61 12.40 7.27
CA GLU A 15 13.48 11.60 6.04
C GLU A 15 12.04 11.08 5.85
N ARG A 16 11.37 10.68 6.94
CA ARG A 16 9.98 10.21 6.89
C ARG A 16 8.98 11.36 6.69
N LEU A 17 9.25 12.53 7.28
CA LEU A 17 8.44 13.73 7.09
C LEU A 17 8.52 14.25 5.65
N GLU A 18 9.67 14.05 4.99
CA GLU A 18 9.89 14.44 3.59
C GLU A 18 9.26 13.42 2.61
N LEU A 19 9.28 12.13 2.96
CA LEU A 19 8.73 11.07 2.11
C LEU A 19 7.20 10.96 2.19
N VAL A 20 6.62 11.16 3.38
CA VAL A 20 5.20 10.97 3.65
C VAL A 20 4.61 12.27 4.18
N GLU A 21 3.92 12.99 3.31
CA GLU A 21 3.22 14.21 3.68
C GLU A 21 2.18 13.93 4.78
N ASN A 22 2.02 14.88 5.71
CA ASN A 22 1.05 14.81 6.81
C ASN A 22 1.18 13.58 7.74
N THR A 23 2.36 12.95 7.81
CA THR A 23 2.58 11.82 8.72
C THR A 23 2.58 12.27 10.20
N SER A 24 1.70 11.67 10.99
CA SER A 24 1.57 11.90 12.44
C SER A 24 2.13 10.74 13.29
N ARG A 25 2.46 9.61 12.66
CA ARG A 25 3.00 8.40 13.31
C ARG A 25 4.39 8.05 12.81
N CYS A 26 5.20 7.44 13.68
CA CYS A 26 6.43 6.77 13.26
C CYS A 26 6.11 5.50 12.47
N ALA A 27 7.09 4.94 11.75
CA ALA A 27 6.90 3.75 10.90
C ALA A 27 6.26 2.59 11.67
N ARG A 28 6.83 2.22 12.83
CA ARG A 28 6.34 1.11 13.65
C ARG A 28 4.89 1.30 14.09
N CYS A 29 4.55 2.48 14.60
CA CYS A 29 3.18 2.76 15.05
C CYS A 29 2.20 2.91 13.89
N GLN A 30 2.67 3.33 12.71
CA GLN A 30 1.85 3.33 11.50
C GLN A 30 1.53 1.89 11.08
N GLU A 31 2.52 1.00 11.02
CA GLU A 31 2.33 -0.41 10.66
C GLU A 31 1.33 -1.10 11.62
N THR A 32 1.47 -0.90 12.93
CA THR A 32 0.51 -1.44 13.91
C THR A 32 -0.89 -0.90 13.68
N TYR A 33 -1.02 0.41 13.48
CA TYR A 33 -2.31 1.04 13.23
C TYR A 33 -2.98 0.51 11.95
N GLU A 34 -2.22 0.26 10.89
CA GLU A 34 -2.74 -0.28 9.63
C GLU A 34 -3.16 -1.76 9.72
N LEU A 35 -2.56 -2.53 10.62
CA LEU A 35 -3.00 -3.89 10.93
C LEU A 35 -4.34 -3.91 11.67
N GLU A 36 -4.55 -2.95 12.58
CA GLU A 36 -5.79 -2.81 13.35
C GLU A 36 -6.90 -2.11 12.54
N HIS A 37 -6.52 -1.23 11.61
CA HIS A 37 -7.42 -0.43 10.77
C HIS A 37 -7.11 -0.66 9.28
N PRO A 38 -7.41 -1.84 8.73
CA PRO A 38 -7.16 -2.15 7.33
C PRO A 38 -7.91 -1.20 6.36
N GLU A 39 -9.01 -0.60 6.80
CA GLU A 39 -9.74 0.43 6.06
C GLU A 39 -8.98 1.75 5.94
N SER A 40 -8.04 2.01 6.85
CA SER A 40 -7.21 3.22 6.82
C SER A 40 -6.14 3.16 5.74
N VAL A 41 -5.82 1.97 5.23
CA VAL A 41 -4.94 1.81 4.08
C VAL A 41 -5.79 2.02 2.84
N ALA A 42 -5.77 3.24 2.31
CA ALA A 42 -6.25 3.51 0.96
C ALA A 42 -5.35 2.76 -0.03
N ARG A 43 -5.61 1.46 -0.25
CA ARG A 43 -5.09 0.74 -1.40
C ARG A 43 -5.62 1.50 -2.61
N LYS A 44 -4.78 2.32 -3.23
CA LYS A 44 -5.06 2.79 -4.59
C LYS A 44 -5.14 1.53 -5.43
N ALA A 45 -6.36 1.03 -5.65
CA ALA A 45 -6.59 0.11 -6.74
C ALA A 45 -6.07 0.86 -7.96
N THR A 46 -5.00 0.34 -8.56
CA THR A 46 -4.51 0.88 -9.82
C THR A 46 -5.71 0.88 -10.75
N GLU A 47 -6.16 2.07 -11.13
CA GLU A 47 -7.33 2.34 -11.97
C GLU A 47 -7.26 1.64 -13.35
N ASN A 48 -6.11 1.03 -13.66
CA ASN A 48 -5.95 0.04 -14.71
C ASN A 48 -5.94 -1.38 -14.11
N PRO A 49 -7.08 -2.11 -14.09
CA PRO A 49 -7.05 -3.55 -13.86
C PRO A 49 -6.11 -4.19 -14.88
N ILE A 50 -5.14 -4.97 -14.40
CA ILE A 50 -4.28 -5.77 -15.26
C ILE A 50 -5.17 -6.82 -15.95
N GLY A 51 -5.46 -6.57 -17.22
CA GLY A 51 -6.20 -7.48 -18.10
C GLY A 51 -7.59 -6.97 -18.43
N SER A 52 -7.81 -6.70 -19.72
CA SER A 52 -9.17 -6.59 -20.24
C SER A 52 -9.79 -7.98 -20.28
N ARG A 53 -11.13 -8.08 -20.24
CA ARG A 53 -11.85 -9.36 -20.40
C ARG A 53 -11.41 -10.14 -21.66
N GLU A 54 -10.87 -9.45 -22.66
CA GLU A 54 -10.28 -10.05 -23.87
C GLU A 54 -8.89 -10.67 -23.64
N ASP A 55 -8.04 -10.13 -22.76
CA ASP A 55 -6.75 -10.73 -22.39
C ASP A 55 -6.92 -12.12 -21.76
N PHE A 56 -7.95 -12.27 -20.91
CA PHE A 56 -8.27 -13.55 -20.26
C PHE A 56 -8.83 -14.59 -21.25
N LYS A 57 -9.47 -14.17 -22.34
CA LYS A 57 -9.94 -15.08 -23.40
C LYS A 57 -8.79 -15.61 -24.26
N ASN A 58 -7.78 -14.78 -24.56
CA ASN A 58 -6.61 -15.20 -25.33
C ASN A 58 -5.71 -16.19 -24.59
N MET A 59 -5.73 -16.21 -23.25
CA MET A 59 -5.00 -17.20 -22.44
C MET A 59 -5.68 -18.58 -22.41
N SER A 60 -7.00 -18.68 -22.62
CA SER A 60 -7.68 -20.00 -22.70
C SER A 60 -7.36 -20.76 -24.00
N ASN A 61 -6.91 -20.06 -25.04
CA ASN A 61 -6.71 -20.66 -26.37
C ASN A 61 -5.27 -21.13 -26.65
N ARG A 62 -4.40 -21.09 -25.63
CA ARG A 62 -3.00 -21.58 -25.70
C ARG A 62 -2.76 -22.87 -24.90
N GLN A 63 -3.78 -23.71 -24.73
CA GLN A 63 -3.54 -25.13 -24.43
C GLN A 63 -2.90 -25.80 -25.66
N PHE A 64 -1.59 -25.60 -25.83
CA PHE A 64 -0.76 -26.48 -26.65
C PHE A 64 -0.67 -27.83 -25.92
N GLY A 65 -1.19 -28.87 -26.56
CA GLY A 65 -1.56 -30.15 -25.95
C GLY A 65 -0.43 -31.17 -25.75
N THR A 66 -0.82 -32.37 -25.30
CA THR A 66 -0.37 -33.70 -25.79
C THR A 66 -1.07 -34.82 -25.01
N ASN A 67 -2.09 -35.45 -25.59
CA ASN A 67 -2.12 -36.87 -25.97
C ASN A 67 -3.38 -37.16 -26.78
#